data_AF-Q95114-F1
#
_entry.id   AF-Q95114-F1
#
_cell.length_a   1.000
_cell.length_b   1.000
_cell.length_c   1.000
_cell.angle_alpha   90.00
_cell.angle_beta   90.00
_cell.angle_gamma   90.00
#
_symmetry.space_group_name_H-M   'P 1'
#
loop_
_entity.id
_entity.type
_entity.pdbx_description
1 polymer ?
#
loop_
_entity_poly.entity_id
_entity_poly.type
_entity_poly.pdbx_seq_one_letter_code
_entity_poly.pdbx_strand_id
1 'polypeptide(L)'
;MPCPRLLAALFCSSGLFAASGDFCDSSLCLHGGTCLLNEDRTPPFYCLCPEGFTGLLCNETEHGPCFPNPCHNDAECQVTDDSHRGDVFIQYICKCPLGYVGIHCETTCTSPLGMQTGAIADSQISASSMHLGFMGLQRWAPELARLHQTGIVNAWTSGNYDKNPWIQVNLMRKMWVTGVVTQGASRAGSAEYLKTFKVAYSTDGRQFQFIQVAGRSGDKIFIGNVNNSGLKINLFDTPLETQYVRLVPIICHRGCTLRFELLGCELNGCTEPLGLKDNTIPNKQITASSYYKTWGLSAFSWFPYYARLDNQGKFNAWTAQTNSASEWLQIDLGSQKRVTGIITQGARDFGHIQYVAAYRVAYGDDGVTWTEYKDPGASESKIFPGNMDNNSHKKNIFETPFQARFVRIQPVAWHNRITLRVELLGC
;
A
#
# COMPACT_ATOMS: atom_id res chain seq x y z
N MET A 1 -78.59 -69.99 -2.48
CA MET A 1 -78.72 -68.70 -3.21
C MET A 1 -80.13 -68.19 -2.95
N PRO A 2 -80.31 -66.92 -2.55
CA PRO A 2 -79.86 -65.78 -3.33
C PRO A 2 -78.94 -64.81 -2.58
N CYS A 3 -78.20 -64.06 -3.39
CA CYS A 3 -77.25 -63.03 -3.00
C CYS A 3 -77.86 -61.67 -3.39
N PRO A 4 -78.01 -60.71 -2.47
CA PRO A 4 -78.32 -59.33 -2.83
C PRO A 4 -77.08 -58.43 -2.70
N ARG A 5 -76.99 -57.50 -3.66
CA ARG A 5 -76.11 -56.34 -3.69
C ARG A 5 -76.52 -55.33 -2.61
N LEU A 6 -75.56 -54.62 -2.00
CA LEU A 6 -75.51 -53.15 -1.97
C LEU A 6 -74.23 -52.62 -1.28
N LEU A 7 -73.82 -51.42 -1.71
CA LEU A 7 -72.64 -50.64 -1.33
C LEU A 7 -72.76 -49.92 0.02
N ALA A 8 -71.63 -49.72 0.71
CA ALA A 8 -71.19 -48.51 1.46
C ALA A 8 -69.98 -48.90 2.35
N ALA A 9 -68.76 -48.44 2.06
CA ALA A 9 -68.14 -47.19 2.52
C ALA A 9 -67.79 -47.18 4.03
N LEU A 10 -66.48 -47.22 4.34
CA LEU A 10 -65.74 -46.35 5.28
C LEU A 10 -64.39 -46.99 5.65
N PHE A 11 -63.31 -46.38 5.19
CA PHE A 11 -61.94 -46.64 5.63
C PHE A 11 -61.70 -45.94 6.98
N CYS A 12 -61.43 -46.72 8.03
CA CYS A 12 -60.87 -46.20 9.29
C CYS A 12 -59.35 -46.34 9.25
N SER A 13 -58.65 -45.21 9.12
CA SER A 13 -57.22 -45.08 9.39
C SER A 13 -57.00 -45.05 10.91
N SER A 14 -56.37 -46.11 11.42
CA SER A 14 -55.93 -46.27 12.81
C SER A 14 -54.85 -45.26 13.19
N GLY A 15 -55.09 -44.56 14.31
CA GLY A 15 -54.32 -43.44 14.83
C GLY A 15 -52.91 -43.77 15.31
N LEU A 16 -52.03 -42.79 15.09
CA LEU A 16 -50.73 -42.63 15.74
C LEU A 16 -50.95 -41.95 17.11
N PHE A 17 -50.52 -42.62 18.17
CA PHE A 17 -50.42 -42.06 19.51
C PHE A 17 -49.36 -40.95 19.52
N ALA A 18 -49.77 -39.71 19.77
CA ALA A 18 -48.88 -38.60 20.12
C ALA A 18 -48.52 -38.71 21.60
N ALA A 19 -47.30 -39.17 21.91
CA ALA A 19 -46.75 -39.10 23.25
C ALA A 19 -46.37 -37.65 23.56
N SER A 20 -47.16 -37.00 24.41
CA SER A 20 -46.88 -35.70 25.04
C SER A 20 -45.83 -35.89 26.14
N GLY A 21 -44.55 -35.95 25.76
CA GLY A 21 -43.44 -35.79 26.69
C GLY A 21 -43.20 -34.31 26.95
N ASP A 22 -43.14 -33.91 28.22
CA ASP A 22 -42.89 -32.54 28.65
C ASP A 22 -41.43 -32.17 28.32
N PHE A 23 -41.22 -31.18 27.45
CA PHE A 23 -39.92 -30.94 26.83
C PHE A 23 -38.83 -30.55 27.85
N CYS A 24 -39.18 -29.92 28.97
CA CYS A 24 -38.18 -29.55 30.01
C CYS A 24 -38.05 -30.58 31.15
N ASP A 25 -38.69 -31.75 31.07
CA ASP A 25 -38.63 -32.79 32.13
C ASP A 25 -37.28 -33.52 32.18
N SER A 26 -36.54 -33.49 31.06
CA SER A 26 -35.13 -33.86 31.01
C SER A 26 -34.30 -32.59 30.84
N SER A 27 -33.28 -32.40 31.68
CA SER A 27 -32.41 -31.22 31.62
C SER A 27 -31.64 -31.17 30.28
N LEU A 28 -32.25 -30.59 29.24
CA LEU A 28 -31.65 -30.47 27.90
C LEU A 28 -30.60 -29.37 27.84
N CYS A 29 -30.73 -28.34 28.67
CA CYS A 29 -29.79 -27.25 28.74
C CYS A 29 -28.50 -27.70 29.45
N LEU A 30 -27.36 -27.53 28.79
CA LEU A 30 -26.06 -27.96 29.29
C LEU A 30 -25.44 -26.90 30.22
N HIS A 31 -24.39 -27.29 30.93
CA HIS A 31 -23.57 -26.41 31.79
C HIS A 31 -24.36 -25.62 32.86
N GLY A 32 -25.52 -26.13 33.29
CA GLY A 32 -26.37 -25.46 34.28
C GLY A 32 -27.32 -24.41 33.70
N GLY A 33 -27.53 -24.41 32.38
CA GLY A 33 -28.55 -23.57 31.73
C GLY A 33 -29.97 -23.87 32.23
N THR A 34 -30.83 -22.85 32.22
CA THR A 34 -32.23 -22.97 32.65
C THR A 34 -33.14 -23.22 31.45
N CYS A 35 -33.90 -24.33 31.46
CA CYS A 35 -34.87 -24.68 30.41
C CYS A 35 -36.19 -23.94 30.63
N LEU A 36 -36.68 -23.23 29.61
CA LEU A 36 -37.96 -22.53 29.62
C LEU A 36 -38.80 -22.97 28.42
N LEU A 37 -40.09 -23.22 28.65
CA LEU A 37 -41.04 -23.58 27.59
C LEU A 37 -41.43 -22.32 26.80
N ASN A 38 -41.49 -22.45 25.47
CA ASN A 38 -41.83 -21.35 24.58
C ASN A 38 -43.35 -21.34 24.35
N GLU A 39 -44.02 -20.20 24.56
CA GLU A 39 -45.48 -20.10 24.39
C GLU A 39 -45.92 -20.40 22.95
N ASP A 40 -45.11 -19.97 21.98
CA ASP A 40 -45.38 -20.13 20.54
C ASP A 40 -45.07 -21.54 20.00
N ARG A 41 -44.63 -22.47 20.86
CA ARG A 41 -44.35 -23.90 20.56
C ARG A 41 -43.37 -24.18 19.40
N THR A 42 -42.72 -23.17 18.82
CA THR A 42 -41.69 -23.33 17.78
C THR A 42 -40.51 -22.37 17.99
N PRO A 43 -39.35 -22.86 18.48
CA PRO A 43 -39.12 -24.18 19.07
C PRO A 43 -39.89 -24.34 20.39
N PRO A 44 -40.22 -25.58 20.84
CA PRO A 44 -41.07 -25.82 22.01
C PRO A 44 -40.44 -25.39 23.35
N PHE A 45 -39.12 -25.25 23.40
CA PHE A 45 -38.37 -24.76 24.56
C PHE A 45 -37.18 -23.92 24.11
N TYR A 46 -36.61 -23.13 25.03
CA TYR A 46 -35.36 -22.41 24.87
C TYR A 46 -34.54 -22.46 26.17
N CYS A 47 -33.22 -22.30 26.07
CA CYS A 47 -32.31 -22.30 27.22
C CYS A 47 -31.79 -20.90 27.52
N LEU A 48 -31.81 -20.50 28.80
CA LEU A 48 -31.02 -19.36 29.29
C LEU A 48 -29.65 -19.87 29.75
N CYS A 49 -28.58 -19.34 29.15
CA CYS A 49 -27.22 -19.77 29.43
C CYS A 49 -26.57 -18.95 30.56
N PRO A 50 -25.79 -19.60 31.45
CA PRO A 50 -24.97 -18.88 32.41
C PRO A 50 -23.86 -18.08 31.71
N GLU A 51 -23.26 -17.10 32.41
CA GLU A 51 -22.18 -16.28 31.84
C GLU A 51 -21.05 -17.16 31.28
N GLY A 52 -20.57 -16.78 30.09
CA GLY A 52 -19.53 -17.51 29.37
C GLY A 52 -20.02 -18.66 28.50
N PHE A 53 -21.34 -18.91 28.40
CA PHE A 53 -21.94 -19.93 27.53
C PHE A 53 -23.00 -19.34 26.60
N THR A 54 -23.08 -19.87 25.37
CA THR A 54 -24.00 -19.45 24.31
C THR A 54 -24.52 -20.66 23.51
N GLY A 55 -25.39 -20.40 22.54
CA GLY A 55 -26.04 -21.41 21.69
C GLY A 55 -27.37 -21.96 22.26
N LEU A 56 -28.12 -22.68 21.43
CA LEU A 56 -29.49 -23.14 21.73
C LEU A 56 -29.62 -24.01 22.99
N LEU A 57 -28.56 -24.77 23.32
CA LEU A 57 -28.49 -25.65 24.49
C LEU A 57 -27.38 -25.23 25.48
N CYS A 58 -26.79 -24.03 25.33
CA CYS A 58 -25.63 -23.59 26.13
C CYS A 58 -24.39 -24.49 25.97
N ASN A 59 -24.24 -25.11 24.79
CA ASN A 59 -23.11 -25.98 24.48
C ASN A 59 -21.87 -25.18 24.04
N GLU A 60 -22.08 -24.00 23.48
CA GLU A 60 -20.99 -23.14 22.99
C GLU A 60 -20.51 -22.25 24.14
N THR A 61 -19.24 -21.90 24.18
CA THR A 61 -18.73 -20.87 25.10
C THR A 61 -18.86 -19.50 24.43
N GLU A 62 -19.20 -18.46 25.19
CA GLU A 62 -19.10 -17.08 24.71
C GLU A 62 -17.62 -16.75 24.54
N HIS A 63 -17.14 -16.90 23.31
CA HIS A 63 -15.81 -16.48 22.94
C HIS A 63 -15.82 -14.96 22.80
N GLY A 64 -15.08 -14.25 23.68
CA GLY A 64 -14.96 -12.80 23.60
C GLY A 64 -14.47 -12.33 22.22
N PRO A 65 -14.54 -11.02 21.91
CA PRO A 65 -14.28 -10.51 20.56
C PRO A 65 -12.86 -10.77 20.04
N CYS A 66 -11.94 -11.19 20.91
CA CYS A 66 -10.58 -11.59 20.57
C CYS A 66 -10.40 -13.10 20.29
N PHE A 67 -11.48 -13.89 20.18
CA PHE A 67 -11.38 -15.31 19.87
C PHE A 67 -12.32 -15.74 18.72
N PRO A 68 -11.77 -16.31 17.62
CA PRO A 68 -10.34 -16.41 17.32
C PRO A 68 -9.70 -15.02 17.20
N ASN A 69 -8.39 -14.89 17.42
CA ASN A 69 -7.72 -13.59 17.38
C ASN A 69 -7.97 -12.92 16.01
N PRO A 70 -8.72 -11.80 15.96
CA PRO A 70 -9.03 -11.13 14.70
C PRO A 70 -7.82 -10.38 14.13
N CYS A 71 -6.78 -10.17 14.93
CA CYS A 71 -5.61 -9.42 14.55
C CYS A 71 -4.61 -10.31 13.78
N HIS A 72 -4.16 -9.83 12.62
CA HIS A 72 -3.17 -10.49 11.76
C HIS A 72 -1.73 -10.24 12.25
N ASN A 73 -0.77 -10.98 11.65
CA ASN A 73 0.67 -10.80 11.87
C ASN A 73 1.12 -10.93 13.34
N ASP A 74 0.54 -11.88 14.08
CA ASP A 74 0.82 -12.13 15.51
C ASP A 74 0.54 -10.90 16.41
N ALA A 75 -0.38 -10.03 15.99
CA ALA A 75 -0.78 -8.86 16.77
C ALA A 75 -1.58 -9.23 18.04
N GLU A 76 -1.42 -8.42 19.08
CA GLU A 76 -2.10 -8.59 20.36
C GLU A 76 -3.50 -7.96 20.31
N CYS A 77 -4.55 -8.74 20.57
CA CYS A 77 -5.92 -8.26 20.66
C CYS A 77 -6.26 -7.85 22.10
N GLN A 78 -6.77 -6.63 22.26
CA GLN A 78 -7.24 -6.12 23.56
C GLN A 78 -8.73 -5.83 23.49
N VAL A 79 -9.51 -6.45 24.37
CA VAL A 79 -10.94 -6.15 24.51
C VAL A 79 -11.10 -4.74 25.07
N THR A 80 -12.00 -3.94 24.51
CA THR A 80 -12.33 -2.61 25.00
C THR A 80 -13.64 -2.66 25.76
N ASP A 81 -13.65 -2.19 27.02
CA ASP A 81 -14.87 -2.12 27.81
C ASP A 81 -15.80 -1.00 27.28
N ASP A 82 -17.06 -1.35 27.02
CA ASP A 82 -18.15 -0.56 26.41
C ASP A 82 -18.38 0.84 27.05
N SER A 83 -17.54 1.83 26.72
CA SER A 83 -17.70 3.21 27.22
C SER A 83 -17.70 4.30 26.15
N HIS A 84 -17.71 3.96 24.86
CA HIS A 84 -17.83 4.95 23.78
C HIS A 84 -19.10 4.75 22.96
N ARG A 85 -20.12 5.52 23.36
CA ARG A 85 -21.42 5.72 22.71
C ARG A 85 -21.24 6.42 21.35
N GLY A 86 -20.80 5.69 20.34
CA GLY A 86 -20.67 6.14 18.95
C GLY A 86 -21.10 5.05 17.97
N ASP A 87 -21.45 5.44 16.75
CA ASP A 87 -22.14 4.60 15.75
C ASP A 87 -21.30 3.43 15.17
N VAL A 88 -20.08 3.21 15.67
CA VAL A 88 -19.18 2.12 15.25
C VAL A 88 -18.71 1.36 16.50
N PHE A 89 -19.40 0.26 16.81
CA PHE A 89 -19.08 -0.65 17.91
C PHE A 89 -17.87 -1.52 17.55
N ILE A 90 -16.64 -1.09 17.86
CA ILE A 90 -15.48 -1.99 17.84
C ILE A 90 -15.22 -2.44 19.28
N GLN A 91 -15.50 -3.71 19.60
CA GLN A 91 -15.35 -4.29 20.95
C GLN A 91 -13.90 -4.70 21.29
N TYR A 92 -12.96 -4.47 20.37
CA TYR A 92 -11.55 -4.82 20.54
C TYR A 92 -10.64 -3.86 19.76
N ILE A 93 -9.39 -3.75 20.20
CA ILE A 93 -8.33 -3.02 19.50
C ILE A 93 -7.16 -3.97 19.27
N CYS A 94 -6.65 -4.00 18.04
CA CYS A 94 -5.43 -4.72 17.69
C CYS A 94 -4.21 -3.82 17.90
N LYS A 95 -3.26 -4.26 18.76
CA LYS A 95 -1.94 -3.65 18.87
C LYS A 95 -1.02 -4.21 17.79
N CYS A 96 -0.73 -3.39 16.79
CA CYS A 96 0.10 -3.81 15.67
C CYS A 96 1.59 -3.89 16.03
N PRO A 97 2.30 -4.94 15.57
CA PRO A 97 3.75 -4.98 15.63
C PRO A 97 4.37 -3.83 14.82
N LEU A 98 5.64 -3.52 15.11
CA LEU A 98 6.37 -2.46 14.42
C LEU A 98 6.37 -2.67 12.90
N GLY A 99 5.91 -1.66 12.17
CA GLY A 99 5.85 -1.71 10.72
C GLY A 99 4.55 -2.27 10.14
N TYR A 100 3.58 -2.65 10.97
CA TYR A 100 2.23 -3.02 10.53
C TYR A 100 1.22 -1.93 10.93
N VAL A 101 0.21 -1.75 10.09
CA VAL A 101 -0.90 -0.80 10.30
C VAL A 101 -2.22 -1.44 9.83
N GLY A 102 -3.34 -0.81 10.18
CA GLY A 102 -4.68 -1.31 9.87
C GLY A 102 -5.49 -1.60 11.13
N ILE A 103 -6.79 -1.85 10.96
CA ILE A 103 -7.69 -2.17 12.09
C ILE A 103 -7.33 -3.56 12.67
N HIS A 104 -6.88 -4.48 11.81
CA HIS A 104 -6.45 -5.82 12.18
C HIS A 104 -4.96 -6.04 11.94
N CYS A 105 -4.17 -4.97 11.77
CA CYS A 105 -2.74 -5.05 11.50
C CYS A 105 -2.40 -5.85 10.23
N GLU A 106 -3.31 -5.88 9.26
CA GLU A 106 -3.21 -6.63 8.02
C GLU A 106 -2.23 -6.02 7.02
N THR A 107 -1.98 -4.70 7.10
CA THR A 107 -1.20 -3.96 6.11
C THR A 107 0.24 -3.77 6.58
N THR A 108 1.20 -4.20 5.75
CA THR A 108 2.62 -3.88 5.97
C THR A 108 2.91 -2.43 5.52
N CYS A 109 3.57 -1.66 6.38
CA CYS A 109 3.83 -0.24 6.19
C CYS A 109 5.34 0.08 6.28
N THR A 110 6.20 -0.85 5.87
CA THR A 110 7.67 -0.69 5.86
C THR A 110 8.24 -0.52 4.46
N SER A 111 7.42 -0.13 3.49
CA SER A 111 7.85 0.05 2.10
C SER A 111 8.69 1.33 1.93
N PRO A 112 9.72 1.32 1.07
CA PRO A 112 10.45 2.54 0.68
C PRO A 112 9.51 3.58 0.04
N LEU A 113 9.54 4.82 0.54
CA LEU A 113 8.72 5.91 0.02
C LEU A 113 9.28 6.54 -1.26
N GLY A 114 10.57 6.32 -1.55
CA GLY A 114 11.13 6.53 -2.87
C GLY A 114 12.22 7.60 -2.97
N MET A 115 13.02 7.77 -1.91
CA MET A 115 14.29 8.48 -2.00
C MET A 115 15.26 7.76 -2.94
N GLN A 116 15.35 6.43 -2.87
CA GLN A 116 16.25 5.63 -3.71
C GLN A 116 15.77 5.54 -5.16
N THR A 117 14.47 5.30 -5.36
CA THR A 117 13.87 5.08 -6.70
C THR A 117 13.67 6.38 -7.48
N GLY A 118 13.83 7.54 -6.82
CA GLY A 118 13.53 8.83 -7.42
C GLY A 118 12.03 9.09 -7.59
N ALA A 119 11.17 8.41 -6.84
CA ALA A 119 9.74 8.75 -6.77
C ALA A 119 9.55 10.06 -5.98
N ILE A 120 10.39 10.32 -4.98
CA ILE A 120 10.53 11.64 -4.34
C ILE A 120 11.45 12.48 -5.24
N ALA A 121 10.91 13.53 -5.85
CA ALA A 121 11.63 14.43 -6.74
C ALA A 121 12.66 15.29 -5.98
N ASP A 122 13.68 15.79 -6.69
CA ASP A 122 14.72 16.63 -6.08
C ASP A 122 14.13 17.90 -5.45
N SER A 123 13.10 18.48 -6.06
CA SER A 123 12.37 19.66 -5.54
C SER A 123 11.66 19.42 -4.20
N GLN A 124 11.44 18.15 -3.83
CA GLN A 124 10.80 17.77 -2.56
C GLN A 124 11.80 17.67 -1.41
N ILE A 125 13.11 17.71 -1.69
CA ILE A 125 14.17 17.54 -0.70
C ILE A 125 14.83 18.89 -0.46
N SER A 126 14.90 19.31 0.80
CA SER A 126 15.53 20.57 1.20
C SER A 126 16.41 20.37 2.42
N ALA A 127 17.39 21.23 2.62
CA ALA A 127 18.24 21.18 3.80
C ALA A 127 18.54 22.59 4.32
N SER A 128 18.85 22.65 5.61
CA SER A 128 19.41 23.81 6.32
C SER A 128 20.63 24.44 5.63
N SER A 129 21.57 23.59 5.23
CA SER A 129 22.84 23.95 4.63
C SER A 129 23.37 22.78 3.80
N MET A 130 24.39 23.06 3.00
CA MET A 130 25.14 22.04 2.27
C MET A 130 26.64 22.34 2.31
N HIS A 131 27.44 21.29 2.26
CA HIS A 131 28.89 21.40 2.16
C HIS A 131 29.32 21.61 0.71
N LEU A 132 30.20 22.59 0.52
CA LEU A 132 30.88 22.85 -0.74
C LEU A 132 32.36 22.45 -0.58
N GLY A 133 32.80 21.44 -1.34
CA GLY A 133 34.20 21.01 -1.37
C GLY A 133 35.08 21.87 -2.27
N PHE A 134 36.13 21.27 -2.85
CA PHE A 134 37.19 21.98 -3.58
C PHE A 134 36.67 23.02 -4.59
N MET A 135 37.04 24.29 -4.40
CA MET A 135 36.61 25.44 -5.21
C MET A 135 35.09 25.52 -5.48
N GLY A 136 34.26 25.01 -4.57
CA GLY A 136 32.80 25.01 -4.73
C GLY A 136 32.25 23.99 -5.74
N LEU A 137 33.11 23.14 -6.33
CA LEU A 137 32.72 22.18 -7.37
C LEU A 137 32.07 20.90 -6.81
N GLN A 138 32.44 20.50 -5.60
CA GLN A 138 31.87 19.31 -4.94
C GLN A 138 30.68 19.73 -4.07
N ARG A 139 29.47 19.72 -4.65
CA ARG A 139 28.23 20.15 -3.97
C ARG A 139 27.55 18.96 -3.30
N TRP A 140 27.68 18.82 -1.98
CA TRP A 140 27.05 17.76 -1.18
C TRP A 140 25.60 18.13 -0.84
N ALA A 141 24.81 18.27 -1.89
CA ALA A 141 23.49 18.87 -1.88
C ALA A 141 22.39 17.87 -1.43
N PRO A 142 21.23 18.36 -0.94
CA PRO A 142 20.15 17.51 -0.41
C PRO A 142 19.62 16.47 -1.42
N GLU A 143 19.59 16.79 -2.71
CA GLU A 143 19.14 15.89 -3.78
C GLU A 143 19.98 14.60 -3.90
N LEU A 144 21.22 14.61 -3.38
CA LEU A 144 22.12 13.47 -3.35
C LEU A 144 21.93 12.58 -2.12
N ALA A 145 21.05 12.94 -1.18
CA ALA A 145 20.79 12.18 0.05
C ALA A 145 20.02 10.87 -0.16
N ARG A 146 20.16 10.24 -1.32
CA ARG A 146 19.43 9.03 -1.74
C ARG A 146 20.19 7.78 -1.35
N LEU A 147 19.47 6.76 -0.87
CA LEU A 147 20.08 5.48 -0.46
C LEU A 147 20.83 4.83 -1.63
N HIS A 148 21.98 4.21 -1.35
CA HIS A 148 22.82 3.53 -2.36
C HIS A 148 23.34 4.41 -3.51
N GLN A 149 23.20 5.74 -3.44
CA GLN A 149 23.74 6.64 -4.45
C GLN A 149 25.25 6.45 -4.62
N THR A 150 25.71 6.41 -5.87
CA THR A 150 27.10 6.22 -6.28
C THR A 150 27.68 7.50 -6.87
N GLY A 151 29.01 7.60 -6.93
CA GLY A 151 29.72 8.78 -7.47
C GLY A 151 30.75 9.35 -6.50
N ILE A 152 31.51 10.36 -6.96
CA ILE A 152 32.51 11.08 -6.15
C ILE A 152 31.83 11.92 -5.06
N VAL A 153 30.68 12.50 -5.40
CA VAL A 153 29.78 13.19 -4.47
C VAL A 153 28.45 12.47 -4.55
N ASN A 154 28.06 11.82 -3.46
CA ASN A 154 26.95 10.86 -3.48
C ASN A 154 26.10 10.90 -2.20
N ALA A 155 26.19 11.97 -1.41
CA ALA A 155 25.40 12.14 -0.20
C ALA A 155 25.15 13.61 0.07
N TRP A 156 24.23 13.91 0.97
CA TRP A 156 24.14 15.23 1.57
C TRP A 156 25.13 15.34 2.74
N THR A 157 25.78 16.50 2.85
CA THR A 157 26.63 16.86 4.00
C THR A 157 26.29 18.26 4.44
N SER A 158 26.08 18.48 5.74
CA SER A 158 25.82 19.82 6.27
C SER A 158 27.03 20.75 6.13
N GLY A 159 26.77 22.06 6.07
CA GLY A 159 27.84 23.06 6.08
C GLY A 159 28.57 23.08 7.43
N ASN A 160 29.89 23.32 7.42
CA ASN A 160 30.70 23.37 8.64
C ASN A 160 30.32 24.53 9.58
N TYR A 161 29.69 25.58 9.03
CA TYR A 161 29.22 26.75 9.77
C TYR A 161 27.85 26.53 10.43
N ASP A 162 27.13 25.49 10.03
CA ASP A 162 25.78 25.24 10.48
C ASP A 162 25.78 24.47 11.80
N LYS A 163 25.29 25.13 12.86
CA LYS A 163 25.19 24.56 14.21
C LYS A 163 23.92 23.73 14.41
N ASN A 164 22.91 23.90 13.56
CA ASN A 164 21.61 23.25 13.69
C ASN A 164 21.18 22.63 12.35
N PRO A 165 21.98 21.68 11.83
CA PRO A 165 21.70 21.11 10.54
C PRO A 165 20.43 20.26 10.59
N TRP A 166 19.69 20.29 9.50
CA TRP A 166 18.56 19.43 9.20
C TRP A 166 18.47 19.18 7.70
N ILE A 167 17.92 18.02 7.35
CA ILE A 167 17.45 17.68 6.00
C ILE A 167 15.98 17.32 6.08
N GLN A 168 15.19 17.82 5.13
CA GLN A 168 13.73 17.73 5.09
C GLN A 168 13.28 17.09 3.79
N VAL A 169 12.27 16.22 3.90
CA VAL A 169 11.52 15.68 2.78
C VAL A 169 10.08 16.16 2.87
N ASN A 170 9.54 16.66 1.75
CA ASN A 170 8.12 16.91 1.57
C ASN A 170 7.49 15.75 0.79
N LEU A 171 6.63 14.96 1.40
CA LEU A 171 5.94 13.84 0.75
C LEU A 171 4.80 14.29 -0.18
N MET A 172 4.56 15.59 -0.30
CA MET A 172 3.48 16.26 -1.06
C MET A 172 2.05 15.97 -0.58
N ARG A 173 1.85 14.86 0.12
CA ARG A 173 0.61 14.50 0.81
C ARG A 173 0.92 13.88 2.17
N LYS A 174 -0.10 13.78 3.01
CA LYS A 174 0.03 13.06 4.29
C LYS A 174 0.19 11.57 4.04
N MET A 175 1.11 10.95 4.76
CA MET A 175 1.46 9.54 4.67
C MET A 175 1.71 8.99 6.07
N TRP A 176 1.64 7.67 6.23
CA TRP A 176 2.21 6.99 7.39
C TRP A 176 3.71 6.81 7.17
N VAL A 177 4.51 7.37 8.06
CA VAL A 177 5.97 7.16 8.09
C VAL A 177 6.30 6.29 9.30
N THR A 178 6.84 5.11 9.06
CA THR A 178 7.09 4.08 10.09
C THR A 178 8.56 3.95 10.45
N GLY A 179 9.46 4.53 9.67
CA GLY A 179 10.88 4.44 9.97
C GLY A 179 11.76 5.13 8.97
N VAL A 180 13.06 5.00 9.21
CA VAL A 180 14.11 5.56 8.36
C VAL A 180 15.29 4.61 8.27
N VAL A 181 15.81 4.47 7.06
CA VAL A 181 17.05 3.76 6.78
C VAL A 181 18.12 4.80 6.50
N THR A 182 19.23 4.77 7.24
CA THR A 182 20.35 5.70 7.06
C THR A 182 21.61 4.99 6.60
N GLN A 183 22.44 5.69 5.84
CA GLN A 183 23.71 5.25 5.32
C GLN A 183 24.70 6.43 5.29
N GLY A 184 25.97 6.18 5.65
CA GLY A 184 27.03 7.20 5.59
C GLY A 184 27.54 7.45 4.17
N ALA A 185 28.69 8.11 4.00
CA ALA A 185 29.43 8.13 2.74
C ALA A 185 30.94 8.30 2.98
N SER A 186 31.72 8.35 1.91
CA SER A 186 33.17 8.60 1.98
C SER A 186 33.50 9.87 1.22
N ARG A 187 34.16 10.83 1.88
CA ARG A 187 34.61 12.09 1.28
C ARG A 187 36.13 12.12 1.32
N ALA A 188 36.77 12.20 0.15
CA ALA A 188 38.23 12.17 0.01
C ALA A 188 38.90 11.00 0.78
N GLY A 189 38.32 9.79 0.65
CA GLY A 189 38.82 8.58 1.33
C GLY A 189 38.49 8.48 2.82
N SER A 190 37.87 9.50 3.40
CA SER A 190 37.46 9.52 4.80
C SER A 190 36.00 9.12 4.96
N ALA A 191 35.73 8.13 5.81
CA ALA A 191 34.36 7.78 6.18
C ALA A 191 33.72 8.94 6.97
N GLU A 192 32.54 9.37 6.52
CA GLU A 192 31.72 10.38 7.18
C GLU A 192 30.30 9.86 7.32
N TYR A 193 29.74 9.98 8.52
CA TYR A 193 28.43 9.40 8.81
C TYR A 193 27.81 9.99 10.07
N LEU A 194 26.50 9.87 10.14
CA LEU A 194 25.70 10.25 11.30
C LEU A 194 25.77 9.19 12.40
N LYS A 195 26.22 9.54 13.60
CA LYS A 195 26.23 8.62 14.76
C LYS A 195 24.89 8.63 15.50
N THR A 196 24.32 9.81 15.73
CA THR A 196 23.02 9.97 16.38
C THR A 196 22.23 11.13 15.81
N PHE A 197 20.91 10.99 15.80
CA PHE A 197 20.00 11.98 15.21
C PHE A 197 18.62 11.97 15.86
N LYS A 198 17.86 13.03 15.63
CA LYS A 198 16.44 13.11 15.97
C LYS A 198 15.60 13.18 14.70
N VAL A 199 14.36 12.75 14.79
CA VAL A 199 13.38 12.87 13.71
C VAL A 199 12.29 13.86 14.14
N ALA A 200 12.09 14.89 13.33
CA ALA A 200 11.00 15.83 13.46
C ALA A 200 10.00 15.64 12.31
N TYR A 201 8.73 15.87 12.57
CA TYR A 201 7.65 15.70 11.60
C TYR A 201 6.66 16.87 11.68
N SER A 202 5.95 17.12 10.58
CA SER A 202 5.01 18.23 10.46
C SER A 202 3.98 17.96 9.36
N THR A 203 2.73 18.34 9.60
CA THR A 203 1.66 18.28 8.60
C THR A 203 1.57 19.53 7.74
N ASP A 204 2.09 20.67 8.20
CA ASP A 204 1.96 21.98 7.54
C ASP A 204 3.30 22.54 7.02
N GLY A 205 4.42 21.92 7.36
CA GLY A 205 5.77 22.36 7.00
C GLY A 205 6.23 23.61 7.76
N ARG A 206 5.47 24.09 8.76
CA ARG A 206 5.79 25.26 9.58
C ARG A 206 6.11 24.85 11.00
N GLN A 207 5.22 24.09 11.63
CA GLN A 207 5.38 23.62 13.00
C GLN A 207 5.87 22.18 12.99
N PHE A 208 7.06 21.97 13.56
CA PHE A 208 7.68 20.65 13.64
C PHE A 208 7.68 20.13 15.08
N GLN A 209 7.32 18.87 15.23
CA GLN A 209 7.36 18.14 16.50
C GLN A 209 8.38 17.02 16.40
N PHE A 210 9.14 16.78 17.46
CA PHE A 210 10.06 15.65 17.54
C PHE A 210 9.34 14.40 18.04
N ILE A 211 9.74 13.23 17.52
CA ILE A 211 9.32 11.95 18.09
C ILE A 211 9.75 11.91 19.55
N GLN A 212 8.83 11.61 20.46
CA GLN A 212 9.10 11.53 21.89
C GLN A 212 9.47 10.11 22.31
N VAL A 213 10.21 9.97 23.42
CA VAL A 213 10.49 8.66 24.02
C VAL A 213 9.24 8.14 24.73
N ALA A 214 8.86 6.88 24.49
CA ALA A 214 7.73 6.26 25.17
C ALA A 214 7.91 6.31 26.71
N GLY A 215 6.93 6.90 27.41
CA GLY A 215 6.91 6.99 28.87
C GLY A 215 7.92 7.97 29.50
N ARG A 216 8.63 8.79 28.72
CA ARG A 216 9.57 9.81 29.24
C ARG A 216 9.39 11.14 28.53
N SER A 217 9.63 12.24 29.25
CA SER A 217 9.69 13.57 28.65
C SER A 217 11.03 13.76 27.92
N GLY A 218 10.98 14.00 26.61
CA GLY A 218 12.15 14.31 25.80
C GLY A 218 12.16 13.64 24.43
N ASP A 219 12.88 14.26 23.51
CA ASP A 219 12.99 13.80 22.12
C ASP A 219 13.76 12.48 22.02
N LYS A 220 13.22 11.53 21.26
CA LYS A 220 13.85 10.24 20.95
C LYS A 220 15.10 10.45 20.10
N ILE A 221 16.23 9.96 20.61
CA ILE A 221 17.51 9.96 19.91
C ILE A 221 17.69 8.60 19.25
N PHE A 222 17.85 8.62 17.93
CA PHE A 222 18.11 7.44 17.11
C PHE A 222 19.61 7.23 16.93
N ILE A 223 20.01 5.96 16.93
CA ILE A 223 21.38 5.56 16.61
C ILE A 223 21.49 5.44 15.10
N GLY A 224 22.42 6.19 14.51
CA GLY A 224 22.75 6.15 13.10
C GLY A 224 23.78 5.05 12.78
N ASN A 225 24.71 5.39 11.91
CA ASN A 225 25.65 4.46 11.31
C ASN A 225 26.95 4.36 12.12
N VAL A 226 27.70 3.29 11.86
CA VAL A 226 29.03 3.03 12.42
C VAL A 226 30.15 3.10 11.38
N ASN A 227 29.79 3.17 10.09
CA ASN A 227 30.70 3.18 8.95
C ASN A 227 30.07 3.97 7.77
N ASN A 228 30.76 4.02 6.63
CA ASN A 228 30.34 4.77 5.45
C ASN A 228 29.32 4.05 4.54
N SER A 229 29.25 2.73 4.57
CA SER A 229 28.47 1.94 3.60
C SER A 229 27.36 1.09 4.22
N GLY A 230 27.49 0.72 5.49
CA GLY A 230 26.52 -0.09 6.21
C GLY A 230 25.20 0.65 6.39
N LEU A 231 24.11 -0.09 6.23
CA LEU A 231 22.76 0.41 6.45
C LEU A 231 22.40 0.33 7.92
N LYS A 232 21.69 1.35 8.41
CA LYS A 232 21.07 1.33 9.73
C LYS A 232 19.58 1.60 9.58
N ILE A 233 18.76 0.65 10.00
CA ILE A 233 17.30 0.76 10.00
C ILE A 233 16.86 1.20 11.40
N ASN A 234 16.01 2.21 11.47
CA ASN A 234 15.35 2.66 12.68
C ASN A 234 13.84 2.73 12.42
N LEU A 235 13.08 1.78 12.98
CA LEU A 235 11.63 1.82 12.98
C LEU A 235 11.12 2.67 14.15
N PHE A 236 9.99 3.33 13.95
CA PHE A 236 9.30 4.14 14.95
C PHE A 236 8.30 3.26 15.70
N ASP A 237 8.15 3.51 17.00
CA ASP A 237 7.26 2.71 17.86
C ASP A 237 5.78 2.96 17.49
N THR A 238 5.51 4.15 16.97
CA THR A 238 4.20 4.57 16.47
C THR A 238 4.39 5.12 15.07
N PRO A 239 3.55 4.71 14.09
CA PRO A 239 3.58 5.28 12.76
C PRO A 239 3.21 6.77 12.83
N LEU A 240 3.88 7.62 12.06
CA LEU A 240 3.64 9.06 12.04
C LEU A 240 2.72 9.41 10.88
N GLU A 241 1.55 10.00 11.14
CA GLU A 241 0.75 10.65 10.11
C GLU A 241 1.31 12.04 9.81
N THR A 242 2.06 12.18 8.71
CA THR A 242 2.77 13.43 8.40
C THR A 242 2.97 13.64 6.91
N GLN A 243 3.20 14.90 6.50
CA GLN A 243 3.60 15.25 5.13
C GLN A 243 5.10 15.58 5.06
N TYR A 244 5.63 16.24 6.08
CA TYR A 244 7.02 16.67 6.14
C TYR A 244 7.77 15.87 7.18
N VAL A 245 8.98 15.43 6.84
CA VAL A 245 9.88 14.71 7.74
C VAL A 245 11.24 15.39 7.70
N ARG A 246 11.78 15.69 8.88
CA ARG A 246 13.12 16.27 9.10
C ARG A 246 13.99 15.29 9.86
N LEU A 247 15.16 14.99 9.32
CA LEU A 247 16.25 14.36 10.07
C LEU A 247 17.18 15.44 10.57
N VAL A 248 17.43 15.45 11.88
CA VAL A 248 18.25 16.44 12.57
C VAL A 248 19.47 15.75 13.17
N PRO A 249 20.65 15.89 12.54
CA PRO A 249 21.90 15.38 13.10
C PRO A 249 22.22 15.95 14.48
N ILE A 250 22.69 15.10 15.40
CA ILE A 250 23.17 15.51 16.74
C ILE A 250 24.66 15.23 16.87
N ILE A 251 25.09 13.99 16.62
CA ILE A 251 26.51 13.61 16.68
C ILE A 251 26.90 12.98 15.36
N CYS A 252 28.01 13.46 14.79
CA CYS A 252 28.52 13.03 13.50
C CYS A 252 29.97 12.54 13.62
N HIS A 253 30.37 11.63 12.75
CA HIS A 253 31.76 11.23 12.62
C HIS A 253 32.41 12.00 11.46
N ARG A 254 33.39 12.85 11.77
CA ARG A 254 34.09 13.78 10.86
C ARG A 254 33.21 14.86 10.22
N GLY A 255 32.10 14.47 9.61
CA GLY A 255 31.09 15.36 9.03
C GLY A 255 29.69 14.75 9.13
N CYS A 256 28.66 15.59 9.16
CA CYS A 256 27.28 15.15 9.15
C CYS A 256 26.87 14.80 7.73
N THR A 257 27.25 13.61 7.30
CA THR A 257 27.02 13.09 5.95
C THR A 257 25.98 11.97 5.98
N LEU A 258 25.00 12.03 5.09
CA LEU A 258 23.82 11.18 5.12
C LEU A 258 23.27 10.87 3.73
N ARG A 259 22.98 9.58 3.51
CA ARG A 259 22.03 9.04 2.53
C ARG A 259 20.92 8.34 3.31
N PHE A 260 19.68 8.49 2.89
CA PHE A 260 18.58 7.84 3.60
C PHE A 260 17.42 7.45 2.70
N GLU A 261 16.56 6.60 3.24
CA GLU A 261 15.26 6.23 2.70
C GLU A 261 14.23 6.29 3.81
N LEU A 262 13.05 6.83 3.50
CA LEU A 262 11.93 6.83 4.43
C LEU A 262 11.11 5.56 4.20
N LEU A 263 10.72 4.91 5.29
CA LEU A 263 9.84 3.75 5.26
C LEU A 263 8.44 4.16 5.67
N GLY A 264 7.44 3.64 4.98
CA GLY A 264 6.06 4.01 5.23
C GLY A 264 5.08 3.44 4.22
N CYS A 265 3.86 3.95 4.28
CA CYS A 265 2.76 3.65 3.39
C CYS A 265 1.76 4.81 3.36
N GLU A 266 0.79 4.74 2.46
CA GLU A 266 -0.25 5.77 2.34
C GLU A 266 -1.35 5.61 3.41
N LEU A 267 -1.93 6.73 3.86
CA LEU A 267 -3.00 6.72 4.88
C LEU A 267 -4.22 5.90 4.49
N ASN A 268 -4.66 6.01 3.24
CA ASN A 268 -5.92 5.41 2.79
C ASN A 268 -5.75 4.02 2.16
N GLY A 269 -4.61 3.35 2.30
CA GLY A 269 -4.39 2.01 1.73
C GLY A 269 -4.61 1.90 0.21
N CYS A 270 -4.78 3.03 -0.48
CA CYS A 270 -5.24 3.06 -1.87
C CYS A 270 -4.06 3.06 -2.86
N THR A 271 -2.98 2.37 -2.51
CA THR A 271 -1.78 2.23 -3.34
C THR A 271 -1.55 0.79 -3.79
N GLU A 272 -2.57 -0.05 -3.66
CA GLU A 272 -2.49 -1.44 -4.06
C GLU A 272 -2.45 -1.56 -5.59
N PRO A 273 -1.75 -2.58 -6.12
CA PRO A 273 -1.80 -2.89 -7.55
C PRO A 273 -3.24 -3.21 -7.96
N LEU A 274 -3.74 -2.57 -9.01
CA LEU A 274 -5.12 -2.71 -9.47
C LEU A 274 -5.39 -3.98 -10.28
N GLY A 275 -4.33 -4.69 -10.67
CA GLY A 275 -4.44 -6.07 -11.15
C GLY A 275 -3.70 -6.40 -12.44
N LEU A 276 -2.74 -5.57 -12.87
CA LEU A 276 -1.98 -5.86 -14.09
C LEU A 276 -0.93 -6.94 -13.84
N LYS A 277 -0.16 -6.84 -12.76
CA LYS A 277 0.94 -7.77 -12.42
C LYS A 277 0.45 -9.15 -12.01
N ASP A 278 -0.62 -9.23 -11.22
CA ASP A 278 -1.19 -10.48 -10.69
C ASP A 278 -2.14 -11.19 -11.68
N ASN A 279 -2.45 -10.55 -12.81
CA ASN A 279 -3.43 -10.99 -13.82
C ASN A 279 -4.89 -10.93 -13.38
N THR A 280 -5.21 -10.19 -12.31
CA THR A 280 -6.61 -9.92 -11.91
C THR A 280 -7.36 -9.16 -13.00
N ILE A 281 -6.69 -8.28 -13.76
CA ILE A 281 -7.21 -7.66 -14.98
C ILE A 281 -6.97 -8.63 -16.15
N PRO A 282 -8.00 -9.28 -16.73
CA PRO A 282 -7.85 -10.18 -17.88
C PRO A 282 -7.31 -9.50 -19.15
N ASN A 283 -6.66 -10.29 -20.01
CA ASN A 283 -6.02 -9.81 -21.24
C ASN A 283 -6.94 -8.99 -22.16
N LYS A 284 -8.25 -9.30 -22.18
CA LYS A 284 -9.25 -8.62 -23.02
C LYS A 284 -9.42 -7.14 -22.65
N GLN A 285 -9.06 -6.75 -21.43
CA GLN A 285 -9.20 -5.40 -20.91
C GLN A 285 -7.98 -4.52 -21.18
N ILE A 286 -6.92 -5.08 -21.76
CA ILE A 286 -5.70 -4.35 -22.09
C ILE A 286 -5.64 -4.19 -23.61
N THR A 287 -5.76 -2.96 -24.07
CA THR A 287 -5.78 -2.62 -25.50
C THR A 287 -4.76 -1.52 -25.78
N ALA A 288 -4.36 -1.34 -27.03
CA ALA A 288 -3.46 -0.28 -27.43
C ALA A 288 -3.81 0.24 -28.83
N SER A 289 -3.27 1.39 -29.18
CA SER A 289 -3.35 1.96 -30.53
C SER A 289 -2.78 1.04 -31.61
N SER A 290 -1.65 0.39 -31.33
CA SER A 290 -0.95 -0.51 -32.23
C SER A 290 -0.04 -1.46 -31.46
N TYR A 291 0.55 -2.46 -32.12
CA TYR A 291 1.52 -3.35 -31.52
C TYR A 291 2.55 -3.83 -32.53
N TYR A 292 3.82 -3.91 -32.12
CA TYR A 292 4.93 -4.29 -32.98
C TYR A 292 5.03 -5.81 -33.15
N LYS A 293 5.33 -6.25 -34.37
CA LYS A 293 5.67 -7.64 -34.71
C LYS A 293 7.13 -7.76 -35.11
N THR A 294 7.94 -8.47 -34.33
CA THR A 294 9.34 -8.74 -34.69
C THR A 294 9.38 -9.57 -35.97
N TRP A 295 10.12 -9.09 -36.97
CA TRP A 295 10.19 -9.66 -38.32
C TRP A 295 8.83 -9.81 -39.03
N GLY A 296 7.80 -9.05 -38.61
CA GLY A 296 6.45 -9.16 -39.16
C GLY A 296 5.71 -10.45 -38.79
N LEU A 297 6.30 -11.31 -37.96
CA LEU A 297 5.75 -12.61 -37.59
C LEU A 297 4.84 -12.48 -36.37
N SER A 298 3.62 -13.01 -36.49
CA SER A 298 2.64 -12.98 -35.40
C SER A 298 3.15 -13.67 -34.12
N ALA A 299 4.00 -14.71 -34.24
CA ALA A 299 4.59 -15.42 -33.12
C ALA A 299 5.55 -14.57 -32.26
N PHE A 300 6.03 -13.44 -32.80
CA PHE A 300 6.98 -12.55 -32.13
C PHE A 300 6.39 -11.15 -31.94
N SER A 301 5.14 -11.09 -31.51
CA SER A 301 4.38 -9.84 -31.33
C SER A 301 4.44 -9.33 -29.90
N TRP A 302 4.58 -8.02 -29.76
CA TRP A 302 4.59 -7.29 -28.48
C TRP A 302 3.20 -6.80 -28.13
N PHE A 303 2.30 -7.74 -27.87
CA PHE A 303 0.88 -7.45 -27.66
C PHE A 303 0.60 -6.56 -26.44
N PRO A 304 -0.51 -5.80 -26.43
CA PRO A 304 -0.89 -4.94 -25.31
C PRO A 304 -1.01 -5.70 -23.98
N TYR A 305 -1.55 -6.92 -23.99
CA TYR A 305 -1.72 -7.73 -22.78
C TYR A 305 -0.41 -8.23 -22.15
N TYR A 306 0.74 -8.03 -22.80
CA TYR A 306 2.05 -8.24 -22.19
C TYR A 306 2.55 -7.03 -21.39
N ALA A 307 1.86 -5.89 -21.42
CA ALA A 307 2.22 -4.66 -20.71
C ALA A 307 2.04 -4.74 -19.18
N ARG A 308 2.30 -5.89 -18.57
CA ARG A 308 2.16 -6.13 -17.12
C ARG A 308 3.50 -5.89 -16.43
N LEU A 309 3.47 -5.22 -15.29
CA LEU A 309 4.68 -4.97 -14.49
C LEU A 309 5.40 -6.29 -14.15
N ASP A 310 6.72 -6.31 -14.23
CA ASP A 310 7.57 -7.49 -13.97
C ASP A 310 7.23 -8.74 -14.78
N ASN A 311 6.49 -8.60 -15.88
CA ASN A 311 6.21 -9.72 -16.76
C ASN A 311 7.53 -10.30 -17.30
N GLN A 312 7.58 -11.63 -17.36
CA GLN A 312 8.77 -12.40 -17.70
C GLN A 312 8.64 -13.04 -19.08
N GLY A 313 9.77 -13.38 -19.69
CA GLY A 313 9.83 -14.04 -20.99
C GLY A 313 10.50 -13.18 -22.08
N LYS A 314 10.56 -13.73 -23.29
CA LYS A 314 11.22 -13.06 -24.45
C LYS A 314 10.42 -11.86 -24.95
N PHE A 315 9.09 -11.96 -24.94
CA PHE A 315 8.16 -10.90 -25.31
C PHE A 315 7.32 -10.61 -24.08
N ASN A 316 7.75 -9.61 -23.31
CA ASN A 316 7.24 -9.38 -21.96
C ASN A 316 6.72 -7.96 -21.75
N ALA A 317 6.53 -7.18 -22.82
CA ALA A 317 6.00 -5.83 -22.76
C ALA A 317 5.10 -5.55 -23.95
N TRP A 318 4.36 -4.45 -23.88
CA TRP A 318 3.77 -3.86 -25.07
C TRP A 318 4.80 -2.96 -25.75
N THR A 319 4.89 -3.06 -27.07
CA THR A 319 5.68 -2.16 -27.91
C THR A 319 4.80 -1.67 -29.04
N ALA A 320 4.72 -0.34 -29.24
CA ALA A 320 3.94 0.24 -30.31
C ALA A 320 4.54 -0.09 -31.69
N GLN A 321 3.69 -0.20 -32.72
CA GLN A 321 4.12 -0.46 -34.09
C GLN A 321 4.94 0.72 -34.65
N THR A 322 4.56 1.96 -34.31
CA THR A 322 5.25 3.17 -34.74
C THR A 322 5.75 3.99 -33.54
N ASN A 323 6.78 4.81 -33.77
CA ASN A 323 7.29 5.75 -32.78
C ASN A 323 6.60 7.11 -32.97
N SER A 324 5.30 7.16 -32.68
CA SER A 324 4.48 8.38 -32.81
C SER A 324 3.88 8.76 -31.45
N ALA A 325 3.74 10.07 -31.20
CA ALA A 325 3.06 10.58 -30.01
C ALA A 325 1.54 10.29 -30.02
N SER A 326 1.00 9.77 -31.12
CA SER A 326 -0.39 9.31 -31.23
C SER A 326 -0.63 7.91 -30.64
N GLU A 327 0.44 7.20 -30.27
CA GLU A 327 0.34 5.86 -29.69
C GLU A 327 -0.14 5.93 -28.24
N TRP A 328 -0.88 4.92 -27.79
CA TRP A 328 -1.38 4.84 -26.43
C TRP A 328 -1.57 3.38 -26.00
N LEU A 329 -1.42 3.14 -24.70
CA LEU A 329 -1.83 1.90 -24.03
C LEU A 329 -3.04 2.20 -23.16
N GLN A 330 -4.09 1.40 -23.28
CA GLN A 330 -5.36 1.55 -22.57
C GLN A 330 -5.62 0.34 -21.68
N ILE A 331 -6.02 0.62 -20.45
CA ILE A 331 -6.39 -0.37 -19.44
C ILE A 331 -7.84 -0.10 -19.03
N ASP A 332 -8.70 -1.11 -19.15
CA ASP A 332 -10.05 -1.14 -18.56
C ASP A 332 -9.98 -1.81 -17.19
N LEU A 333 -10.35 -1.07 -16.15
CA LEU A 333 -10.38 -1.53 -14.76
C LEU A 333 -11.63 -2.37 -14.45
N GLY A 334 -12.58 -2.49 -15.39
CA GLY A 334 -13.82 -3.25 -15.28
C GLY A 334 -14.94 -2.51 -14.54
N SER A 335 -14.58 -1.80 -13.48
CA SER A 335 -15.45 -0.89 -12.72
C SER A 335 -14.75 0.45 -12.52
N GLN A 336 -15.50 1.47 -12.09
CA GLN A 336 -14.89 2.72 -11.66
C GLN A 336 -14.06 2.47 -10.40
N LYS A 337 -12.78 2.87 -10.43
CA LYS A 337 -11.85 2.77 -9.30
C LYS A 337 -11.12 4.10 -9.12
N ARG A 338 -10.63 4.34 -7.91
CA ARG A 338 -9.76 5.45 -7.55
C ARG A 338 -8.32 5.12 -7.89
N VAL A 339 -7.83 5.78 -8.93
CA VAL A 339 -6.44 5.62 -9.37
C VAL A 339 -5.58 6.67 -8.67
N THR A 340 -4.59 6.21 -7.92
CA THR A 340 -3.68 7.05 -7.13
C THR A 340 -2.29 7.12 -7.74
N GLY A 341 -1.89 6.16 -8.58
CA GLY A 341 -0.58 6.20 -9.19
C GLY A 341 -0.36 5.18 -10.28
N ILE A 342 0.85 5.17 -10.79
CA ILE A 342 1.30 4.29 -11.86
C ILE A 342 2.76 3.91 -11.64
N ILE A 343 3.07 2.64 -11.88
CA ILE A 343 4.42 2.13 -11.96
C ILE A 343 4.69 1.77 -13.41
N THR A 344 5.78 2.29 -13.97
CA THR A 344 6.23 1.97 -15.32
C THR A 344 7.58 1.27 -15.30
N GLN A 345 7.81 0.42 -16.28
CA GLN A 345 9.03 -0.34 -16.47
C GLN A 345 9.29 -0.52 -17.97
N GLY A 346 10.56 -0.41 -18.40
CA GLY A 346 10.97 -0.63 -19.78
C GLY A 346 11.03 -2.11 -20.15
N ALA A 347 11.63 -2.45 -21.29
CA ALA A 347 11.98 -3.83 -21.64
C ALA A 347 13.24 -3.89 -22.53
N ARG A 348 13.63 -5.09 -22.93
CA ARG A 348 14.79 -5.32 -23.80
C ARG A 348 14.42 -6.32 -24.88
N ASP A 349 14.71 -5.95 -26.12
CA ASP A 349 14.51 -6.79 -27.31
C ASP A 349 15.87 -7.06 -27.98
N PHE A 350 16.28 -8.32 -28.10
CA PHE A 350 17.56 -8.74 -28.71
C PHE A 350 18.82 -7.96 -28.29
N GLY A 351 18.91 -7.47 -27.06
CA GLY A 351 20.06 -6.65 -26.64
C GLY A 351 19.75 -5.15 -26.51
N HIS A 352 18.77 -4.67 -27.25
CA HIS A 352 18.41 -3.27 -27.31
C HIS A 352 17.42 -2.93 -26.21
N ILE A 353 17.81 -2.01 -25.33
CA ILE A 353 16.96 -1.45 -24.28
C ILE A 353 15.93 -0.51 -24.90
N GLN A 354 14.66 -0.67 -24.53
CA GLN A 354 13.54 0.13 -25.03
C GLN A 354 12.66 0.54 -23.85
N TYR A 355 12.32 1.82 -23.77
CA TYR A 355 11.51 2.34 -22.67
C TYR A 355 10.89 3.69 -23.02
N VAL A 356 9.78 4.01 -22.36
CA VAL A 356 9.19 5.36 -22.37
C VAL A 356 9.84 6.21 -21.28
N ALA A 357 10.42 7.34 -21.69
CA ALA A 357 11.14 8.29 -20.84
C ALA A 357 10.23 9.38 -20.26
N ALA A 358 9.12 9.69 -20.94
CA ALA A 358 8.10 10.60 -20.43
C ALA A 358 6.73 10.28 -21.03
N TYR A 359 5.65 10.49 -20.28
CA TYR A 359 4.28 10.20 -20.72
C TYR A 359 3.25 11.13 -20.08
N ARG A 360 2.06 11.18 -20.68
CA ARG A 360 0.84 11.76 -20.12
C ARG A 360 -0.12 10.64 -19.73
N VAL A 361 -1.06 10.97 -18.86
CA VAL A 361 -2.13 10.07 -18.45
C VAL A 361 -3.46 10.72 -18.80
N ALA A 362 -4.31 9.98 -19.49
CA ALA A 362 -5.69 10.34 -19.77
C ALA A 362 -6.63 9.30 -19.15
N TYR A 363 -7.79 9.72 -18.69
CA TYR A 363 -8.74 8.83 -18.03
C TYR A 363 -10.18 9.16 -18.43
N GLY A 364 -11.08 8.18 -18.25
CA GLY A 364 -12.51 8.31 -18.55
C GLY A 364 -13.32 7.13 -18.04
N ASP A 365 -14.64 7.24 -18.13
CA ASP A 365 -15.57 6.22 -17.61
C ASP A 365 -16.24 5.38 -18.72
N ASP A 366 -16.31 5.90 -19.94
CA ASP A 366 -16.98 5.29 -21.11
C ASP A 366 -16.01 4.71 -22.16
N GLY A 367 -14.72 5.05 -22.07
CA GLY A 367 -13.70 4.69 -23.06
C GLY A 367 -13.73 5.53 -24.35
N VAL A 368 -14.61 6.53 -24.43
CA VAL A 368 -14.82 7.40 -25.60
C VAL A 368 -14.42 8.83 -25.27
N THR A 369 -14.86 9.35 -24.13
CA THR A 369 -14.49 10.67 -23.61
C THR A 369 -13.28 10.55 -22.71
N TRP A 370 -12.31 11.46 -22.90
CA TRP A 370 -11.02 11.39 -22.22
C TRP A 370 -10.67 12.74 -21.61
N THR A 371 -10.31 12.70 -20.34
CA THR A 371 -9.77 13.85 -19.60
C THR A 371 -8.28 13.61 -19.39
N GLU A 372 -7.44 14.53 -19.87
CA GLU A 372 -6.01 14.48 -19.56
C GLU A 372 -5.76 14.93 -18.12
N TYR A 373 -4.89 14.22 -17.41
CA TYR A 373 -4.50 14.55 -16.04
C TYR A 373 -3.74 15.88 -15.99
N LYS A 374 -4.11 16.73 -15.03
CA LYS A 374 -3.50 18.04 -14.76
C LYS A 374 -3.23 18.18 -13.27
N ASP A 375 -2.16 18.88 -12.92
CA ASP A 375 -1.94 19.28 -11.52
C ASP A 375 -2.95 20.36 -11.09
N PRO A 376 -3.23 20.49 -9.79
CA PRO A 376 -4.13 21.55 -9.28
C PRO A 376 -3.69 22.94 -9.75
N GLY A 377 -4.56 23.62 -10.49
CA GLY A 377 -4.31 24.97 -11.02
C GLY A 377 -3.50 25.04 -12.32
N ALA A 378 -3.05 23.91 -12.89
CA ALA A 378 -2.36 23.89 -14.17
C ALA A 378 -3.34 23.93 -15.35
N SER A 379 -3.00 24.69 -16.40
CA SER A 379 -3.76 24.73 -17.65
C SER A 379 -3.44 23.56 -18.58
N GLU A 380 -2.18 23.13 -18.60
CA GLU A 380 -1.66 22.06 -19.46
C GLU A 380 -1.68 20.68 -18.78
N SER A 381 -1.71 19.63 -19.59
CA SER A 381 -1.57 18.24 -19.15
C SER A 381 -0.21 18.01 -18.48
N LYS A 382 -0.18 17.32 -17.33
CA LYS A 382 1.07 16.98 -16.65
C LYS A 382 1.85 15.93 -17.44
N ILE A 383 3.14 16.18 -17.64
CA ILE A 383 4.10 15.21 -18.18
C ILE A 383 4.80 14.51 -17.02
N PHE A 384 4.65 13.19 -16.95
CA PHE A 384 5.28 12.36 -15.93
C PHE A 384 6.64 11.84 -16.43
N PRO A 385 7.68 11.88 -15.60
CA PRO A 385 8.95 11.22 -15.92
C PRO A 385 8.77 9.71 -15.90
N GLY A 386 9.17 9.04 -16.98
CA GLY A 386 9.16 7.59 -17.13
C GLY A 386 10.47 6.94 -16.70
N ASN A 387 10.84 5.88 -17.41
CA ASN A 387 12.00 5.06 -17.10
C ASN A 387 13.28 5.63 -17.71
N MET A 388 14.43 5.21 -17.15
CA MET A 388 15.77 5.51 -17.67
C MET A 388 16.52 4.25 -18.14
N ASP A 389 15.95 3.07 -17.87
CA ASP A 389 16.51 1.76 -18.23
C ASP A 389 15.39 0.77 -18.58
N ASN A 390 15.75 -0.49 -18.82
CA ASN A 390 14.81 -1.55 -19.18
C ASN A 390 14.13 -2.24 -17.98
N ASN A 391 14.58 -2.06 -16.74
CA ASN A 391 14.20 -2.98 -15.66
C ASN A 391 13.87 -2.31 -14.31
N SER A 392 14.45 -1.16 -14.01
CA SER A 392 14.10 -0.39 -12.83
C SER A 392 12.65 0.10 -12.91
N HIS A 393 11.96 0.01 -11.79
CA HIS A 393 10.61 0.53 -11.66
C HIS A 393 10.63 2.04 -11.49
N LYS A 394 9.82 2.76 -12.26
CA LYS A 394 9.52 4.16 -12.01
C LYS A 394 8.11 4.29 -11.49
N LYS A 395 7.96 4.69 -10.24
CA LYS A 395 6.66 4.96 -9.61
C LYS A 395 6.38 6.45 -9.65
N ASN A 396 5.22 6.82 -10.17
CA ASN A 396 4.67 8.16 -10.09
C ASN A 396 3.32 8.10 -9.38
N ILE A 397 3.10 9.01 -8.44
CA ILE A 397 1.83 9.17 -7.74
C ILE A 397 1.14 10.42 -8.28
N PHE A 398 -0.16 10.31 -8.51
CA PHE A 398 -1.03 11.43 -8.82
C PHE A 398 -1.25 12.26 -7.56
N GLU A 399 -0.98 13.56 -7.65
CA GLU A 399 -1.21 14.51 -6.56
C GLU A 399 -2.70 14.59 -6.20
N THR A 400 -3.56 14.55 -7.22
CA THR A 400 -5.02 14.39 -7.04
C THR A 400 -5.43 13.03 -7.59
N PRO A 401 -5.75 12.04 -6.73
CA PRO A 401 -6.35 10.79 -7.20
C PRO A 401 -7.64 11.06 -7.97
N PHE A 402 -7.89 10.29 -9.03
CA PHE A 402 -9.07 10.44 -9.87
C PHE A 402 -9.87 9.14 -9.93
N GLN A 403 -11.19 9.27 -10.10
CA GLN A 403 -12.09 8.16 -10.35
C GLN A 403 -12.10 7.88 -11.86
N ALA A 404 -11.84 6.65 -12.26
CA ALA A 404 -11.95 6.25 -13.66
C ALA A 404 -12.21 4.76 -13.80
N ARG A 405 -12.85 4.37 -14.90
CA ARG A 405 -12.87 2.98 -15.38
C ARG A 405 -11.76 2.69 -16.38
N PHE A 406 -11.47 3.64 -17.26
CA PHE A 406 -10.47 3.49 -18.31
C PHE A 406 -9.31 4.45 -18.08
N VAL A 407 -8.10 3.94 -18.24
CA VAL A 407 -6.86 4.73 -18.14
C VAL A 407 -6.03 4.52 -19.39
N ARG A 408 -5.58 5.63 -20.00
CA ARG A 408 -4.67 5.68 -21.14
C ARG A 408 -3.34 6.27 -20.72
N ILE A 409 -2.27 5.59 -21.12
CA ILE A 409 -0.90 6.08 -21.01
C ILE A 409 -0.45 6.51 -22.40
N GLN A 410 -0.06 7.77 -22.52
CA GLN A 410 0.27 8.42 -23.79
C GLN A 410 1.76 8.81 -23.77
N PRO A 411 2.64 8.05 -24.45
CA PRO A 411 4.06 8.35 -24.52
C PRO A 411 4.35 9.70 -25.16
N VAL A 412 5.24 10.48 -24.55
CA VAL A 412 5.70 11.79 -25.03
C VAL A 412 7.16 11.74 -25.47
N ALA A 413 7.99 10.99 -24.74
CA ALA A 413 9.39 10.75 -25.08
C ALA A 413 9.77 9.30 -24.77
N TRP A 414 10.67 8.72 -25.56
CA TRP A 414 11.07 7.32 -25.44
C TRP A 414 12.49 7.10 -25.96
N HIS A 415 13.09 5.99 -25.54
CA HIS A 415 14.40 5.54 -25.99
C HIS A 415 14.25 4.32 -26.89
N ASN A 416 14.80 4.39 -28.11
CA ASN A 416 14.68 3.41 -29.20
C ASN A 416 13.24 3.20 -29.70
N ARG A 417 12.35 2.69 -28.85
CA ARG A 417 10.95 2.42 -29.17
C ARG A 417 10.04 2.67 -27.99
N ILE A 418 8.78 2.94 -28.30
CA ILE A 418 7.71 3.03 -27.30
C ILE A 418 7.44 1.63 -26.76
N THR A 419 7.95 1.36 -25.56
CA THR A 419 7.81 0.07 -24.88
C THR A 419 7.47 0.27 -23.41
N LEU A 420 6.44 -0.43 -22.93
CA LEU A 420 5.94 -0.29 -21.56
C LEU A 420 5.50 -1.63 -20.96
N ARG A 421 5.87 -1.80 -19.69
CA ARG A 421 5.23 -2.65 -18.70
C ARG A 421 4.70 -1.74 -17.60
N VAL A 422 3.46 -1.95 -17.18
CA VAL A 422 2.79 -1.03 -16.27
C VAL A 422 2.00 -1.75 -15.19
N GLU A 423 1.85 -1.05 -14.06
CA GLU A 423 0.89 -1.37 -13.01
C GLU A 423 0.22 -0.06 -12.60
N LEU A 424 -1.10 -0.10 -12.42
CA LEU A 424 -1.85 1.02 -11.88
C LEU A 424 -2.03 0.80 -10.39
N LEU A 425 -1.90 1.87 -9.61
CA LEU A 425 -2.07 1.85 -8.17
C LEU A 425 -3.38 2.53 -7.82
N GLY A 426 -4.11 1.97 -6.86
CA GLY A 426 -5.42 2.49 -6.50
C GLY A 426 -6.19 1.59 -5.56
N CYS A 427 -7.49 1.85 -5.55
CA CYS A 427 -8.55 1.08 -4.92
C CYS A 427 -9.83 1.47 -5.69
#